data_AF-A0A353H8F0-F1
#
_entry.id   AF-A0A353H8F0-F1
#
_cell.length_a   1.000
_cell.length_b   1.000
_cell.length_c   1.000
_cell.angle_alpha   90.00
_cell.angle_beta   90.00
_cell.angle_gamma   90.00
#
_symmetry.space_group_name_H-M   'P 1'
#
loop_
_entity.id
_entity.type
_entity.pdbx_description
1 polymer ?
#
loop_
_entity_poly.entity_id
_entity_poly.type
_entity_poly.pdbx_seq_one_letter_code
_entity_poly.pdbx_strand_id
1 'polypeptide(L)'
;MPISPGAFAVNCITDEIIGGKPGIGQVLPRLINFIGDAITMAHHAPFDVGFLSYDISRLRLSVPNNPVLDTCVIPKRVFPGLYSYSLENVAIALGIKSKEFHRALADAQVCMKIFQECVDEMGGPDLVTLQDMLKVNGPPMTLESGAVFVEEQFLPIKKAIKEGDDLEIVYQDSRGAVSVRKITPLAMGVYRGTAMIEAFCHLRHGKRNFRLDRIIEIK
;
A
#
# COMPACT_ATOMS: atom_id res chain seq x y z
N MET A 1 4.13 19.52 -6.25
CA MET A 1 5.17 18.58 -6.71
C MET A 1 4.70 18.08 -8.06
N PRO A 2 5.51 18.19 -9.12
CA PRO A 2 5.12 17.73 -10.45
C PRO A 2 5.01 16.21 -10.49
N ILE A 3 4.15 15.67 -11.35
CA ILE A 3 4.01 14.22 -11.53
C ILE A 3 5.29 13.62 -12.08
N SER A 4 5.74 12.51 -11.48
CA SER A 4 6.94 11.81 -11.95
C SER A 4 6.69 11.15 -13.33
N PRO A 5 7.68 11.14 -14.24
CA PRO A 5 7.53 10.49 -15.55
C PRO A 5 7.12 9.01 -15.45
N GLY A 6 7.61 8.30 -14.43
CA GLY A 6 7.27 6.89 -14.21
C GLY A 6 5.83 6.66 -13.75
N ALA A 7 5.23 7.61 -13.03
CA ALA A 7 3.80 7.52 -12.68
C ALA A 7 2.93 7.82 -13.91
N PHE A 8 3.29 8.88 -14.65
CA PHE A 8 2.62 9.23 -15.90
C PHE A 8 2.63 8.09 -16.93
N ALA A 9 3.76 7.40 -17.11
CA ALA A 9 3.87 6.28 -18.04
C ALA A 9 2.91 5.11 -17.74
N VAL A 10 2.38 5.04 -16.52
CA VAL A 10 1.44 4.00 -16.10
C VAL A 10 0.00 4.52 -16.14
N ASN A 11 -0.28 5.67 -15.52
CA ASN A 11 -1.64 6.13 -15.26
C ASN A 11 -2.11 7.28 -16.17
N CYS A 12 -1.21 7.81 -17.01
CA CYS A 12 -1.44 8.94 -17.90
C CYS A 12 -2.02 10.20 -17.22
N ILE A 13 -1.82 10.37 -15.90
CA ILE A 13 -2.24 11.56 -15.17
C ILE A 13 -1.19 12.65 -15.38
N THR A 14 -1.61 13.82 -15.86
CA THR A 14 -0.75 14.98 -16.06
C THR A 14 -0.93 16.02 -14.96
N ASP A 15 0.02 16.95 -14.84
CA ASP A 15 -0.06 18.06 -13.87
C ASP A 15 -1.30 18.94 -14.11
N GLU A 16 -1.76 19.07 -15.35
CA GLU A 16 -2.98 19.81 -15.70
C GLU A 16 -4.24 19.12 -15.16
N ILE A 17 -4.32 17.79 -15.18
CA ILE A 17 -5.47 17.03 -14.67
C ILE A 17 -5.65 17.24 -13.16
N ILE A 18 -4.53 17.31 -12.44
CA ILE A 18 -4.53 17.50 -10.98
C ILE A 18 -4.48 18.97 -10.56
N GLY A 19 -4.30 19.88 -11.50
CA GLY A 19 -4.27 21.32 -11.26
C GLY A 19 -5.53 21.80 -10.52
N GLY A 20 -5.33 22.45 -9.38
CA GLY A 20 -6.42 22.98 -8.55
C GLY A 20 -7.31 21.93 -7.86
N LYS A 21 -6.97 20.64 -7.93
CA LYS A 21 -7.69 19.58 -7.21
C LYS A 21 -7.38 19.62 -5.69
N PRO A 22 -8.31 19.18 -4.84
CA PRO A 22 -8.08 19.13 -3.41
C PRO A 22 -6.91 18.22 -3.05
N GLY A 23 -6.08 18.66 -2.11
CA GLY A 23 -4.97 17.87 -1.60
C GLY A 23 -5.43 16.74 -0.68
N ILE A 24 -4.51 15.82 -0.37
CA ILE A 24 -4.81 14.64 0.44
C ILE A 24 -5.39 14.97 1.83
N GLY A 25 -4.97 16.09 2.45
CA GLY A 25 -5.53 16.56 3.72
C GLY A 25 -7.03 16.89 3.68
N GLN A 26 -7.58 17.18 2.49
CA GLN A 26 -9.01 17.42 2.30
C GLN A 26 -9.75 16.18 1.82
N VAL A 27 -9.11 15.34 1.01
CA VAL A 27 -9.74 14.17 0.38
C VAL A 27 -9.76 12.96 1.32
N LEU A 28 -8.68 12.70 2.05
CA LEU A 28 -8.55 11.50 2.87
C LEU A 28 -9.58 11.42 4.01
N PRO A 29 -9.87 12.49 4.77
CA PRO A 29 -10.94 12.43 5.78
C PRO A 29 -12.31 12.09 5.19
N ARG A 30 -12.61 12.63 3.99
CA ARG A 30 -13.85 12.32 3.27
C ARG A 30 -13.90 10.86 2.82
N LEU A 31 -12.77 10.31 2.37
CA LEU A 31 -12.64 8.91 1.99
C LEU A 31 -12.83 7.99 3.20
N ILE A 32 -12.20 8.28 4.34
CA ILE A 32 -12.37 7.49 5.58
C ILE A 32 -13.84 7.50 6.02
N ASN A 33 -14.50 8.67 6.00
CA ASN A 33 -15.90 8.77 6.34
C ASN A 33 -16.81 8.03 5.34
N PHE A 34 -16.44 8.01 4.05
CA PHE A 34 -17.15 7.25 3.03
C PHE A 34 -17.00 5.73 3.22
N ILE A 35 -15.80 5.27 3.62
CA ILE A 35 -15.54 3.85 3.89
C ILE A 35 -16.35 3.38 5.11
N GLY A 36 -16.37 4.16 6.19
CA GLY A 36 -17.11 3.77 7.40
C GLY A 36 -16.70 2.40 7.92
N ASP A 37 -17.68 1.53 8.17
CA ASP A 37 -17.51 0.15 8.63
C ASP A 37 -17.35 -0.88 7.49
N ALA A 38 -17.25 -0.42 6.24
CA ALA A 38 -17.10 -1.30 5.09
C ALA A 38 -15.76 -2.07 5.10
N ILE A 39 -15.81 -3.31 4.62
CA ILE A 39 -14.61 -4.09 4.32
C ILE A 39 -14.02 -3.56 3.01
N THR A 40 -12.80 -3.06 3.09
CA THR A 40 -12.11 -2.53 1.91
C THR A 40 -11.34 -3.62 1.18
N MET A 41 -11.14 -3.43 -0.12
CA MET A 41 -10.43 -4.38 -0.96
C MET A 41 -9.53 -3.66 -1.95
N ALA A 42 -8.39 -4.26 -2.25
CA ALA A 42 -7.47 -3.80 -3.27
C ALA A 42 -6.76 -4.99 -3.91
N HIS A 43 -6.23 -4.78 -5.12
CA HIS A 43 -5.48 -5.81 -5.83
C HIS A 43 -3.99 -5.58 -5.58
N HIS A 44 -3.34 -6.46 -4.82
CA HIS A 44 -2.06 -6.21 -4.18
C HIS A 44 -2.17 -5.15 -3.08
N ALA A 45 -3.13 -5.39 -2.17
CA ALA A 45 -3.52 -4.49 -1.08
C ALA A 45 -2.38 -3.87 -0.25
N PRO A 46 -1.25 -4.56 0.04
CA PRO A 46 -0.14 -3.93 0.77
C PRO A 46 0.36 -2.61 0.15
N PHE A 47 0.25 -2.46 -1.17
CA PHE A 47 0.64 -1.24 -1.86
C PHE A 47 -0.28 -0.07 -1.50
N ASP A 48 -1.58 -0.18 -1.79
CA ASP A 48 -2.57 0.86 -1.52
C ASP A 48 -2.68 1.19 -0.04
N VAL A 49 -2.70 0.16 0.82
CA VAL A 49 -2.74 0.31 2.27
C VAL A 49 -1.50 1.03 2.78
N GLY A 50 -0.32 0.79 2.20
CA GLY A 50 0.91 1.52 2.53
C GLY A 50 0.83 3.01 2.21
N PHE A 51 0.24 3.40 1.07
CA PHE A 51 0.02 4.81 0.71
C PHE A 51 -0.98 5.48 1.67
N LEU A 52 -2.13 4.85 1.89
CA LEU A 52 -3.17 5.41 2.75
C LEU A 52 -2.69 5.54 4.19
N SER A 53 -2.03 4.52 4.72
CA SER A 53 -1.59 4.51 6.13
C SER A 53 -0.52 5.56 6.42
N TYR A 54 0.37 5.82 5.45
CA TYR A 54 1.32 6.92 5.54
C TYR A 54 0.58 8.25 5.78
N ASP A 55 -0.43 8.55 4.95
CA ASP A 55 -1.16 9.81 5.05
C ASP A 55 -2.14 9.86 6.23
N ILE A 56 -2.74 8.73 6.61
CA ILE A 56 -3.54 8.60 7.83
C ILE A 56 -2.69 8.96 9.05
N SER A 57 -1.50 8.38 9.16
CA SER A 57 -0.54 8.66 10.25
C SER A 57 -0.08 10.11 10.24
N ARG A 58 0.37 10.60 9.07
CA ARG A 58 0.87 11.98 8.90
C ARG A 58 -0.18 13.03 9.25
N LEU A 59 -1.45 12.78 8.95
CA LEU A 59 -2.57 13.67 9.24
C LEU A 59 -3.24 13.39 10.59
N ARG A 60 -2.73 12.40 11.35
CA ARG A 60 -3.27 11.98 12.66
C ARG A 60 -4.77 11.65 12.61
N LEU A 61 -5.19 10.98 11.53
CA LEU A 61 -6.57 10.56 11.33
C LEU A 61 -6.81 9.22 12.01
N SER A 62 -8.02 9.02 12.53
CA SER A 62 -8.50 7.72 12.99
C SER A 62 -9.24 7.02 11.86
N VAL A 63 -9.02 5.71 11.72
CA VAL A 63 -9.71 4.87 10.74
C VAL A 63 -10.28 3.64 11.45
N PRO A 64 -11.46 3.15 11.05
CA PRO A 64 -11.97 1.88 11.56
C PRO A 64 -11.01 0.73 11.28
N ASN A 65 -10.85 -0.16 12.25
CA ASN A 65 -9.94 -1.31 12.16
C ASN A 65 -10.57 -2.48 11.38
N ASN A 66 -11.16 -2.17 10.22
CA ASN A 66 -11.79 -3.15 9.35
C ASN A 66 -10.72 -3.94 8.60
N PRO A 67 -10.92 -5.24 8.35
CA PRO A 67 -10.01 -6.00 7.50
C PRO A 67 -9.97 -5.46 6.06
N VAL A 68 -8.81 -5.59 5.44
CA VAL A 68 -8.57 -5.33 4.03
C VAL A 68 -8.38 -6.68 3.32
N LEU A 69 -9.13 -6.90 2.24
CA LEU A 69 -8.98 -8.10 1.41
C LEU A 69 -8.06 -7.83 0.23
N ASP A 70 -7.20 -8.81 -0.09
CA ASP A 70 -6.27 -8.73 -1.21
C ASP A 70 -6.72 -9.63 -2.37
N THR A 71 -7.26 -8.99 -3.43
CA THR A 71 -7.73 -9.70 -4.63
C THR A 71 -6.59 -10.14 -5.56
N CYS A 72 -5.32 -9.92 -5.20
CA CYS A 72 -4.19 -10.60 -5.83
C CYS A 72 -3.89 -11.95 -5.13
N VAL A 73 -4.25 -12.08 -3.86
CA VAL A 73 -3.98 -13.28 -3.06
C VAL A 73 -5.13 -14.27 -3.12
N ILE A 74 -6.36 -13.80 -2.96
CA ILE A 74 -7.55 -14.67 -2.94
C ILE A 74 -7.63 -15.56 -4.19
N PRO A 75 -7.49 -15.04 -5.43
CA PRO A 75 -7.56 -15.88 -6.63
C PRO A 75 -6.46 -16.94 -6.70
N LYS A 76 -5.30 -16.76 -6.06
CA LYS A 76 -4.24 -17.78 -6.05
C LYS A 76 -4.67 -19.06 -5.35
N ARG A 77 -5.58 -18.93 -4.38
CA ARG A 77 -6.11 -20.05 -3.61
C ARG A 77 -7.36 -20.63 -4.25
N VAL A 78 -8.22 -19.78 -4.82
CA VAL A 78 -9.48 -20.18 -5.43
C VAL A 78 -9.27 -20.74 -6.85
N PHE A 79 -8.43 -20.10 -7.65
CA PHE A 79 -8.12 -20.46 -9.04
C PHE A 79 -6.62 -20.77 -9.21
N PRO A 80 -6.08 -21.85 -8.62
CA PRO A 80 -4.66 -22.15 -8.70
C PRO A 80 -4.24 -22.43 -10.16
N GLY A 81 -3.00 -22.08 -10.50
CA GLY A 81 -2.40 -22.39 -11.81
C GLY A 81 -2.57 -21.33 -12.90
N LEU A 82 -3.12 -20.14 -12.61
CA LEU A 82 -3.10 -19.04 -13.58
C LEU A 82 -1.66 -18.62 -13.95
N TYR A 83 -1.48 -18.22 -15.22
CA TYR A 83 -0.20 -17.78 -15.76
C TYR A 83 0.43 -16.63 -14.95
N SER A 84 -0.41 -15.69 -14.51
CA SER A 84 -0.03 -14.55 -13.70
C SER A 84 -1.23 -14.07 -12.88
N TYR A 85 -0.96 -13.48 -11.72
CA TYR A 85 -1.97 -12.92 -10.83
C TYR A 85 -1.92 -11.38 -10.79
N SER A 86 -1.50 -10.74 -11.89
CA SER A 86 -1.78 -9.32 -12.08
C SER A 86 -3.27 -9.11 -12.35
N LEU A 87 -3.78 -7.92 -12.01
CA LEU A 87 -5.21 -7.59 -12.14
C LEU A 87 -5.74 -7.93 -13.54
N GLU A 88 -5.00 -7.52 -14.57
CA GLU A 88 -5.33 -7.77 -15.97
C GLU A 88 -5.37 -9.26 -16.31
N ASN A 89 -4.36 -10.04 -15.90
CA ASN A 89 -4.29 -11.46 -16.24
C ASN A 89 -5.38 -12.27 -15.53
N VAL A 90 -5.69 -11.94 -14.27
CA VAL A 90 -6.81 -12.56 -13.56
C VAL A 90 -8.13 -12.18 -14.22
N ALA A 91 -8.32 -10.90 -14.57
CA ALA A 91 -9.52 -10.44 -15.26
C ALA A 91 -9.72 -11.17 -16.60
N ILE A 92 -8.66 -11.32 -17.40
CA ILE A 92 -8.69 -12.06 -18.67
C ILE A 92 -9.05 -13.53 -18.43
N ALA A 93 -8.39 -14.18 -17.47
CA ALA A 93 -8.62 -15.59 -17.15
C ALA A 93 -10.06 -15.87 -16.72
N LEU A 94 -10.68 -14.92 -16.00
CA LEU A 94 -12.06 -15.02 -15.52
C LEU A 94 -13.08 -14.41 -16.50
N GLY A 95 -12.67 -13.99 -17.70
CA GLY A 95 -13.58 -13.41 -18.69
C GLY A 95 -14.15 -12.03 -18.32
N ILE A 96 -13.55 -11.34 -17.35
CA ILE A 96 -13.97 -10.02 -16.87
C ILE A 96 -13.54 -8.95 -17.88
N LYS A 97 -14.52 -8.28 -18.48
CA LYS A 97 -14.28 -7.15 -19.39
C LYS A 97 -13.97 -5.88 -18.61
N SER A 98 -12.85 -5.24 -18.95
CA SER A 98 -12.54 -3.85 -18.60
C SER A 98 -12.28 -3.04 -19.87
N LYS A 99 -12.70 -1.77 -19.88
CA LYS A 99 -12.43 -0.85 -21.00
C LYS A 99 -11.07 -0.16 -20.88
N GLU A 100 -10.59 0.01 -19.66
CA GLU A 100 -9.36 0.72 -19.33
C GLU A 100 -8.70 0.05 -18.12
N PHE A 101 -7.37 0.01 -18.10
CA PHE A 101 -6.56 -0.34 -16.94
C PHE A 101 -5.76 0.89 -16.50
N HIS A 102 -5.27 0.88 -15.26
CA HIS A 102 -4.46 1.96 -14.69
C HIS A 102 -5.24 3.25 -14.39
N ARG A 103 -6.56 3.12 -14.28
CA ARG A 103 -7.47 4.16 -13.80
C ARG A 103 -8.12 3.65 -12.53
N ALA A 104 -7.97 4.41 -11.44
CA ALA A 104 -8.37 3.98 -10.10
C ALA A 104 -9.80 3.43 -10.02
N LEU A 105 -10.77 4.10 -10.65
CA LEU A 105 -12.16 3.63 -10.65
C LEU A 105 -12.35 2.33 -11.44
N ALA A 106 -11.73 2.22 -12.62
CA ALA A 106 -11.82 1.01 -13.44
C ALA A 106 -11.15 -0.17 -12.74
N ASP A 107 -9.96 0.03 -12.18
CA ASP A 107 -9.22 -1.01 -11.47
C ASP A 107 -9.98 -1.46 -10.20
N ALA A 108 -10.62 -0.53 -9.46
CA ALA A 108 -11.47 -0.87 -8.32
C ALA A 108 -12.70 -1.69 -8.72
N GLN A 109 -13.32 -1.38 -9.86
CA GLN A 109 -14.42 -2.18 -10.39
C GLN A 109 -13.99 -3.58 -10.81
N VAL A 110 -12.81 -3.73 -11.42
CA VAL A 110 -12.25 -5.05 -11.78
C VAL A 110 -11.92 -5.84 -10.51
N CYS A 111 -11.33 -5.20 -9.50
CA CYS A 111 -11.06 -5.79 -8.19
C CYS A 111 -12.35 -6.39 -7.58
N MET A 112 -13.45 -5.64 -7.58
CA MET A 112 -14.74 -6.13 -7.09
C MET A 112 -15.26 -7.33 -7.89
N LYS A 113 -15.16 -7.30 -9.22
CA LYS A 113 -15.60 -8.42 -10.06
C LYS A 113 -14.78 -9.69 -9.81
N ILE A 114 -13.45 -9.57 -9.70
CA ILE A 114 -12.59 -10.71 -9.35
C ILE A 114 -13.01 -11.31 -8.00
N PHE A 115 -13.31 -10.46 -7.01
CA PHE A 115 -13.80 -10.94 -5.73
C PHE A 115 -15.14 -11.69 -5.85
N GLN A 116 -16.08 -11.17 -6.65
CA GLN A 116 -17.36 -11.84 -6.92
C GLN A 116 -17.17 -13.22 -7.55
N GLU A 117 -16.33 -13.33 -8.58
CA GLU A 117 -16.01 -14.63 -9.21
C GLU A 117 -15.39 -15.61 -8.19
N CYS A 118 -14.55 -15.14 -7.27
CA CYS A 118 -14.00 -15.98 -6.21
C CYS A 118 -15.08 -16.47 -5.25
N VAL A 119 -16.03 -15.61 -4.89
CA VAL A 119 -17.16 -15.97 -4.03
C VAL A 119 -18.06 -16.99 -4.74
N ASP A 120 -18.35 -16.79 -6.02
CA ASP A 120 -19.18 -17.69 -6.82
C ASP A 120 -18.53 -19.08 -6.96
N GLU A 121 -17.23 -19.15 -7.24
CA GLU A 121 -16.46 -20.41 -7.28
C GLU A 121 -16.47 -21.14 -5.92
N MET A 122 -16.46 -20.39 -4.81
CA MET A 122 -16.52 -20.94 -3.46
C MET A 122 -17.95 -21.35 -3.01
N GLY A 123 -18.96 -21.18 -3.86
CA GLY A 123 -20.35 -21.58 -3.59
C GLY A 123 -21.36 -20.44 -3.54
N GLY A 124 -20.95 -19.21 -3.81
CA GLY A 124 -21.82 -18.05 -3.89
C GLY A 124 -22.10 -17.34 -2.56
N PRO A 125 -22.75 -16.16 -2.60
CA PRO A 125 -22.89 -15.25 -1.46
C PRO A 125 -23.78 -15.80 -0.32
N ASP A 126 -24.62 -16.80 -0.59
CA ASP A 126 -25.47 -17.43 0.44
C ASP A 126 -24.70 -18.44 1.30
N LEU A 127 -23.59 -18.98 0.80
CA LEU A 127 -22.77 -20.00 1.48
C LEU A 127 -21.45 -19.43 2.00
N VAL A 128 -20.85 -18.49 1.29
CA VAL A 128 -19.53 -17.97 1.59
C VAL A 128 -19.63 -16.82 2.60
N THR A 129 -19.02 -16.99 3.76
CA THR A 129 -18.98 -15.94 4.79
C THR A 129 -17.73 -15.07 4.66
N LEU A 130 -17.75 -13.89 5.30
CA LEU A 130 -16.55 -13.07 5.47
C LEU A 130 -15.42 -13.87 6.14
N GLN A 131 -15.74 -14.75 7.09
CA GLN A 131 -14.73 -15.54 7.78
C GLN A 131 -14.04 -16.53 6.83
N ASP A 132 -14.76 -17.08 5.85
CA ASP A 132 -14.19 -17.94 4.82
C ASP A 132 -13.30 -17.15 3.88
N MET A 133 -13.74 -15.95 3.47
CA MET A 133 -12.90 -15.04 2.68
C MET A 133 -11.62 -14.63 3.42
N LEU A 134 -11.67 -14.43 4.74
CA LEU A 134 -10.49 -14.13 5.55
C LEU A 134 -9.52 -15.31 5.66
N LYS A 135 -9.99 -16.56 5.61
CA LYS A 135 -9.11 -17.75 5.60
C LYS A 135 -8.34 -17.87 4.29
N VAL A 136 -8.97 -17.52 3.17
CA VAL A 136 -8.33 -17.48 1.85
C VAL A 136 -7.71 -16.12 1.53
N ASN A 137 -7.88 -15.13 2.41
CA ASN A 137 -7.14 -13.88 2.36
C ASN A 137 -5.68 -14.12 2.76
N GLY A 138 -4.79 -13.22 2.35
CA GLY A 138 -3.42 -13.20 2.85
C GLY A 138 -3.35 -12.98 4.37
N PRO A 139 -2.15 -12.72 4.91
CA PRO A 139 -2.01 -12.26 6.28
C PRO A 139 -3.00 -11.13 6.59
N PRO A 140 -3.59 -11.09 7.80
CA PRO A 140 -4.53 -10.04 8.18
C PRO A 140 -3.93 -8.65 7.99
N MET A 141 -4.73 -7.73 7.46
CA MET A 141 -4.35 -6.35 7.17
C MET A 141 -5.51 -5.42 7.45
N THR A 142 -5.23 -4.22 7.94
CA THR A 142 -6.19 -3.13 8.14
C THR A 142 -5.61 -1.81 7.62
N LEU A 143 -6.44 -0.78 7.43
CA LEU A 143 -5.98 0.56 7.05
C LEU A 143 -5.18 1.26 8.14
N GLU A 144 -5.27 0.80 9.39
CA GLU A 144 -4.43 1.27 10.49
C GLU A 144 -3.08 0.54 10.49
N SER A 145 -3.08 -0.73 10.10
CA SER A 145 -1.89 -1.60 10.08
C SER A 145 -1.05 -1.48 8.81
N GLY A 146 -1.25 -0.47 7.95
CA GLY A 146 -0.30 -0.12 6.90
C GLY A 146 0.78 0.84 7.37
N ALA A 147 0.85 1.14 8.67
CA ALA A 147 2.15 1.11 9.29
C ALA A 147 2.70 -0.26 8.92
N VAL A 148 3.60 -0.30 7.93
CA VAL A 148 4.44 -1.44 7.48
C VAL A 148 4.35 -2.58 8.49
N PHE A 149 4.28 -3.86 8.09
CA PHE A 149 4.74 -4.91 9.00
C PHE A 149 6.20 -4.58 9.32
N VAL A 150 6.37 -3.70 10.30
CA VAL A 150 7.57 -3.21 10.91
C VAL A 150 7.87 -4.44 11.71
N GLU A 151 8.59 -5.37 11.08
CA GLU A 151 9.30 -6.42 11.79
C GLU A 151 9.86 -5.79 13.06
N GLU A 152 9.82 -6.48 14.21
CA GLU A 152 10.13 -5.85 15.50
C GLU A 152 11.42 -5.01 15.46
N GLN A 153 12.39 -5.43 14.64
CA GLN A 153 13.61 -4.69 14.36
C GLN A 153 13.41 -3.22 13.92
N PHE A 154 12.30 -2.84 13.29
CA PHE A 154 12.02 -1.48 12.81
C PHE A 154 11.14 -0.65 13.77
N LEU A 155 10.70 -1.20 14.91
CA LEU A 155 9.94 -0.47 15.95
C LEU A 155 10.61 0.85 16.39
N PRO A 156 11.96 0.91 16.54
CA PRO A 156 12.64 2.15 16.89
C PRO A 156 12.38 3.29 15.89
N ILE A 157 12.32 2.99 14.59
CA ILE A 157 12.01 3.99 13.54
C ILE A 157 10.61 4.54 13.72
N LYS A 158 9.63 3.67 13.97
CA LYS A 158 8.24 4.10 14.19
C LYS A 158 8.12 5.00 15.41
N LYS A 159 8.86 4.69 16.48
CA LYS A 159 8.93 5.51 17.69
C LYS A 159 9.54 6.89 17.39
N ALA A 160 10.68 6.93 16.70
CA ALA A 160 11.34 8.18 16.35
C ALA A 160 10.50 9.07 15.40
N ILE A 161 9.73 8.51 14.47
CA ILE A 161 8.78 9.27 13.64
C ILE A 161 7.73 9.97 14.53
N LYS A 162 7.22 9.26 15.55
CA LYS A 162 6.19 9.79 16.46
C LYS A 162 6.74 10.89 17.37
N GLU A 163 7.96 10.70 17.87
CA GLU A 163 8.61 11.59 18.84
C GLU A 163 9.36 12.75 18.17
N GLY A 164 9.69 12.61 16.88
CA GLY A 164 10.48 13.58 16.13
C GLY A 164 11.99 13.46 16.39
N ASP A 165 12.43 12.30 16.87
CA ASP A 165 13.80 12.06 17.31
C ASP A 165 14.73 11.70 16.15
N ASP A 166 16.02 11.99 16.35
CA ASP A 166 17.06 11.49 15.47
C ASP A 166 17.37 10.01 15.77
N LEU A 167 17.69 9.25 14.73
CA LEU A 167 18.18 7.87 14.82
C LEU A 167 19.49 7.72 14.06
N GLU A 168 20.32 6.77 14.48
CA GLU A 168 21.43 6.29 13.68
C GLU A 168 21.09 4.96 13.03
N ILE A 169 21.29 4.85 11.72
CA ILE A 169 21.13 3.59 10.99
C ILE A 169 22.45 3.18 10.35
N VAL A 170 22.73 1.88 10.35
CA VAL A 170 23.78 1.28 9.52
C VAL A 170 23.13 0.88 8.20
N TYR A 171 23.49 1.59 7.12
CA TYR A 171 22.83 1.46 5.83
C TYR A 171 23.78 0.98 4.73
N GLN A 172 23.35 -0.01 3.97
CA GLN A 172 24.04 -0.49 2.78
C GLN A 172 23.44 0.13 1.51
N ASP A 173 24.25 0.81 0.70
CA ASP A 173 23.76 1.36 -0.56
C ASP A 173 23.63 0.30 -1.68
N SER A 174 23.14 0.71 -2.85
CA SER A 174 22.97 -0.19 -4.00
C SER A 174 24.25 -0.77 -4.57
N ARG A 175 25.42 -0.21 -4.22
CA ARG A 175 26.74 -0.69 -4.64
C ARG A 175 27.39 -1.56 -3.56
N GLY A 176 26.67 -1.83 -2.46
CA GLY A 176 27.14 -2.63 -1.34
C GLY A 176 27.93 -1.87 -0.30
N ALA A 177 28.13 -0.54 -0.45
CA ALA A 177 28.89 0.24 0.50
C ALA A 177 28.08 0.47 1.79
N VAL A 178 28.67 0.10 2.93
CA VAL A 178 28.06 0.23 4.25
C VAL A 178 28.47 1.55 4.90
N SER A 179 27.52 2.20 5.55
CA SER A 179 27.78 3.49 6.18
C SER A 179 26.78 3.82 7.28
N VAL A 180 27.24 4.55 8.30
CA VAL A 180 26.36 5.07 9.35
C VAL A 180 25.69 6.35 8.86
N ARG A 181 24.39 6.49 9.15
CA ARG A 181 23.57 7.64 8.78
C ARG A 181 22.77 8.10 9.99
N LYS A 182 23.06 9.31 10.47
CA LYS A 182 22.16 10.02 11.37
C LYS A 182 21.00 10.59 10.55
N ILE A 183 19.77 10.22 10.90
CA ILE A 183 18.56 10.61 10.19
C ILE A 183 17.48 11.11 11.15
N THR A 184 16.67 12.06 10.72
CA THR A 184 15.38 12.38 11.36
C THR A 184 14.28 11.76 10.50
N PRO A 185 13.73 10.58 10.88
CA PRO A 185 12.69 9.93 10.10
C PRO A 185 11.41 10.73 10.16
N LEU A 186 10.85 11.03 9.00
CA LEU A 186 9.65 11.85 8.87
C LEU A 186 8.42 10.97 8.69
N ALA A 187 8.55 9.89 7.93
CA ALA A 187 7.51 8.92 7.73
C ALA A 187 8.05 7.65 7.06
N MET A 188 7.23 6.61 7.03
CA MET A 188 7.57 5.29 6.50
C MET A 188 6.39 4.76 5.67
N GLY A 189 6.70 4.06 4.59
CA GLY A 189 5.68 3.53 3.68
C GLY A 189 6.26 2.53 2.69
N VAL A 190 5.42 2.06 1.76
CA VAL A 190 5.84 1.11 0.71
C VAL A 190 5.82 1.82 -0.63
N TYR A 191 6.95 1.77 -1.35
CA TYR A 191 7.10 2.34 -2.68
C TYR A 191 7.48 1.23 -3.67
N ARG A 192 6.63 1.00 -4.68
CA ARG A 192 6.80 -0.08 -5.67
C ARG A 192 7.10 -1.46 -5.03
N GLY A 193 6.38 -1.78 -3.96
CA GLY A 193 6.56 -3.03 -3.21
C GLY A 193 7.81 -3.07 -2.30
N THR A 194 8.57 -1.98 -2.21
CA THR A 194 9.72 -1.86 -1.29
C THR A 194 9.35 -0.97 -0.11
N ALA A 195 9.50 -1.46 1.11
CA ALA A 195 9.36 -0.62 2.30
C ALA A 195 10.50 0.42 2.37
N MET A 196 10.14 1.69 2.55
CA MET A 196 11.07 2.82 2.64
C MET A 196 10.74 3.78 3.79
N ILE A 197 11.76 4.47 4.28
CA ILE A 197 11.69 5.60 5.20
C ILE A 197 11.99 6.87 4.42
N GLU A 198 11.12 7.87 4.51
CA GLU A 198 11.47 9.27 4.19
C GLU A 198 12.09 9.91 5.43
N ALA A 199 13.31 10.43 5.32
CA ALA A 199 14.01 11.04 6.44
C ALA A 199 14.88 12.22 6.02
N PHE A 200 15.10 13.16 6.95
CA PHE A 200 16.16 14.15 6.78
C PHE A 200 17.51 13.51 7.08
N CYS A 201 18.41 13.47 6.10
CA CYS A 201 19.75 12.91 6.26
C CYS A 201 20.72 14.01 6.68
N HIS A 202 21.22 13.93 7.91
CA HIS A 202 22.14 14.94 8.47
C HIS A 202 23.49 14.96 7.75
N LEU A 203 23.98 13.82 7.25
CA LEU A 203 25.23 13.75 6.50
C LEU A 203 25.14 14.45 5.13
N ARG A 204 23.96 14.50 4.52
CA ARG A 204 23.74 15.05 3.19
C ARG A 204 22.93 16.35 3.19
N HIS A 205 22.60 16.85 4.38
CA HIS A 205 21.80 18.05 4.63
C HIS A 205 20.54 18.14 3.76
N GLY A 206 19.72 17.08 3.75
CA GLY A 206 18.46 17.10 2.98
C GLY A 206 17.60 15.84 3.12
N LYS A 207 16.35 15.93 2.62
CA LYS A 207 15.40 14.82 2.60
C LYS A 207 15.84 13.71 1.65
N ARG A 208 15.78 12.45 2.10
CA ARG A 208 16.18 11.26 1.36
C ARG A 208 15.27 10.08 1.72
N ASN A 209 15.25 9.11 0.82
CA ASN A 209 14.56 7.84 1.02
C ASN A 209 15.58 6.74 1.32
N PHE A 210 15.27 5.92 2.32
CA PHE A 210 16.08 4.76 2.73
C PHE A 210 15.22 3.51 2.63
N ARG A 211 15.69 2.48 1.93
CA ARG A 211 14.94 1.22 1.87
C ARG A 211 15.13 0.46 3.19
N LEU A 212 14.06 -0.06 3.78
CA LEU A 212 14.13 -0.80 5.04
C LEU A 212 14.97 -2.07 4.88
N ASP A 213 14.86 -2.76 3.74
CA ASP A 213 15.63 -3.98 3.41
C ASP A 213 17.15 -3.77 3.28
N ARG A 214 17.62 -2.53 3.39
CA ARG A 214 19.03 -2.14 3.34
C ARG A 214 19.55 -1.55 4.65
N ILE A 215 18.71 -1.50 5.68
CA ILE A 215 19.10 -1.14 7.04
C ILE A 215 19.59 -2.42 7.71
N ILE A 216 20.88 -2.44 8.02
CA ILE A 216 21.54 -3.57 8.69
C ILE A 216 21.29 -3.51 10.20
N GLU A 217 21.30 -2.31 10.77
CA GLU A 217 21.20 -2.08 12.21
C GLU A 217 20.60 -0.69 12.48
N ILE A 218 19.89 -0.55 13.59
CA ILE A 218 19.35 0.72 14.10
C ILE A 218 19.92 0.93 15.50
N LYS A 219 20.44 2.13 15.76
CA LYS A 219 21.07 2.53 17.01
C LYS A 219 20.34 3.72 17.62
#